data_AF-A0A919D7M5-F1
#
_entry.id   AF-A0A919D7M5-F1
#
_cell.length_a   1.000
_cell.length_b   1.000
_cell.length_c   1.000
_cell.angle_alpha   90.00
_cell.angle_beta   90.00
_cell.angle_gamma   90.00
#
_symmetry.space_group_name_H-M   'P 1'
#
loop_
_entity.id
_entity.type
_entity.pdbx_description
1 polymer ?
#
loop_
_entity_poly.entity_id
_entity_poly.type
_entity_poly.pdbx_seq_one_letter_code
_entity_poly.pdbx_strand_id
1 'polypeptide(L)'
;MSARAVTVQADDDLRVAYRTFRRTGVRRLPVLDAERVVGVLTIDDLFLDVFRRLADLLGPVACSVLQEPPGPSSKTGGQDGGSV
;
A
#
# COMPACT_ATOMS: atom_id res chain seq x y z
N MET A 1 -27.26 -20.06 -16.75
CA MET A 1 -27.89 -19.09 -15.83
C MET A 1 -26.82 -18.55 -14.89
N SER A 2 -26.84 -17.24 -14.62
CA SER A 2 -25.89 -16.59 -13.70
C SER A 2 -26.43 -16.68 -12.26
N ALA A 3 -25.56 -16.93 -11.29
CA ALA A 3 -25.92 -16.84 -9.88
C ALA A 3 -26.24 -15.39 -9.49
N ARG A 4 -27.05 -15.20 -8.43
CA ARG A 4 -27.35 -13.86 -7.90
C ARG A 4 -26.05 -13.13 -7.58
N ALA A 5 -25.92 -11.91 -8.09
CA ALA A 5 -24.74 -11.08 -7.83
C ALA A 5 -24.63 -10.74 -6.34
N VAL A 6 -23.42 -10.80 -5.83
CA VAL A 6 -23.08 -10.30 -4.49
C VAL A 6 -22.84 -8.80 -4.60
N THR A 7 -23.55 -8.01 -3.80
CA THR A 7 -23.54 -6.54 -3.84
C THR A 7 -23.23 -5.95 -2.47
N VAL A 8 -22.97 -4.65 -2.43
CA VAL A 8 -22.85 -3.82 -1.20
C VAL A 8 -23.66 -2.54 -1.38
N GLN A 9 -24.04 -1.89 -0.28
CA GLN A 9 -24.71 -0.60 -0.30
C GLN A 9 -23.70 0.55 -0.35
N ALA A 10 -24.11 1.70 -0.87
CA ALA A 10 -23.26 2.88 -1.05
C ALA A 10 -22.87 3.54 0.29
N ASP A 11 -23.68 3.34 1.33
CA ASP A 11 -23.47 3.82 2.69
C ASP A 11 -22.84 2.76 3.62
N ASP A 12 -22.52 1.56 3.11
CA ASP A 12 -21.82 0.54 3.87
C ASP A 12 -20.41 1.03 4.27
N ASP A 13 -20.02 0.75 5.51
CA ASP A 13 -18.62 0.87 5.92
C ASP A 13 -17.75 -0.06 5.06
N LEU A 14 -16.57 0.42 4.64
CA LEU A 14 -15.66 -0.30 3.76
C LEU A 14 -15.27 -1.69 4.28
N ARG A 15 -15.31 -1.92 5.61
CA ARG A 15 -15.11 -3.23 6.25
C ARG A 15 -16.12 -4.28 5.77
N VAL A 16 -17.33 -3.87 5.39
CA VAL A 16 -18.34 -4.75 4.77
C VAL A 16 -17.79 -5.28 3.44
N ALA A 17 -17.31 -4.40 2.56
CA ALA A 17 -16.72 -4.80 1.28
C ALA A 17 -15.54 -5.75 1.47
N TYR A 18 -14.62 -5.46 2.40
CA TYR A 18 -13.51 -6.36 2.73
C TYR A 18 -13.99 -7.75 3.18
N ARG A 19 -14.98 -7.83 4.07
CA ARG A 19 -15.55 -9.12 4.51
C ARG A 19 -16.23 -9.86 3.35
N THR A 20 -16.96 -9.13 2.51
CA THR A 20 -17.66 -9.70 1.36
C THR A 20 -16.68 -10.30 0.36
N PHE A 21 -15.62 -9.57 0.00
CA PHE A 21 -14.55 -10.11 -0.85
C PHE A 21 -13.91 -11.36 -0.24
N ARG A 22 -13.54 -11.33 1.05
CA ARG A 22 -12.94 -12.48 1.74
C ARG A 22 -13.84 -13.71 1.78
N ARG A 23 -15.14 -13.53 2.00
CA ARG A 23 -16.09 -14.65 2.14
C ARG A 23 -16.48 -15.27 0.80
N THR A 24 -16.57 -14.46 -0.25
CA THR A 24 -17.17 -14.88 -1.53
C THR A 24 -16.16 -15.15 -2.63
N GLY A 25 -14.92 -14.67 -2.49
CA GLY A 25 -13.87 -14.83 -3.51
C GLY A 25 -14.10 -14.02 -4.80
N VAL A 26 -15.17 -13.24 -4.88
CA VAL A 26 -15.41 -12.33 -6.01
C VAL A 26 -14.38 -11.20 -5.98
N ARG A 27 -14.09 -10.59 -7.14
CA ARG A 27 -13.16 -9.46 -7.24
C ARG A 27 -13.84 -8.12 -7.50
N ARG A 28 -15.15 -8.13 -7.73
CA ARG A 28 -15.96 -6.95 -8.05
C ARG A 28 -17.29 -7.03 -7.33
N LEU A 29 -17.71 -5.91 -6.73
CA LEU A 29 -18.98 -5.75 -6.05
C LEU A 29 -19.72 -4.60 -6.72
N PRO A 30 -20.87 -4.84 -7.36
CA PRO A 30 -21.79 -3.76 -7.70
C PRO A 30 -22.18 -3.03 -6.41
N VAL A 31 -22.10 -1.70 -6.45
CA VAL A 31 -22.51 -0.82 -5.37
C VAL A 31 -23.92 -0.35 -5.67
N LEU A 32 -24.82 -0.56 -4.73
CA LEU A 32 -26.22 -0.16 -4.80
C LEU A 32 -26.47 1.07 -3.93
N ASP A 33 -27.30 1.97 -4.41
CA ASP A 33 -28.02 2.93 -3.58
C ASP A 33 -29.49 2.48 -3.55
N ALA A 34 -29.90 1.91 -2.41
CA ALA A 34 -31.11 1.11 -2.28
C ALA A 34 -31.15 -0.05 -3.32
N GLU A 35 -32.00 0.08 -4.35
CA GLU A 35 -32.18 -0.94 -5.41
C GLU A 35 -31.48 -0.57 -6.72
N ARG A 36 -30.82 0.60 -6.78
CA ARG A 36 -30.19 1.10 -8.00
C ARG A 36 -28.69 0.85 -7.99
N VAL A 37 -28.15 0.26 -9.05
CA VAL A 37 -26.69 0.19 -9.24
C VAL A 37 -26.15 1.59 -9.55
N VAL A 38 -25.27 2.08 -8.69
CA VAL A 38 -24.63 3.40 -8.82
C VAL A 38 -23.14 3.30 -9.17
N GLY A 39 -22.54 2.11 -9.02
CA GLY A 39 -21.15 1.90 -9.39
C GLY A 39 -20.65 0.48 -9.16
N VAL A 40 -19.34 0.32 -9.22
CA VAL A 40 -18.64 -0.94 -8.96
C VAL A 40 -17.43 -0.64 -8.09
N LEU A 41 -17.26 -1.42 -7.02
CA LEU A 41 -16.06 -1.46 -6.20
C LEU A 41 -15.28 -2.72 -6.53
N THR A 42 -13.98 -2.59 -6.81
CA THR A 42 -13.10 -3.72 -7.09
C THR A 42 -12.09 -3.95 -5.98
N ILE A 43 -11.57 -5.17 -5.88
CA ILE A 43 -10.48 -5.46 -4.95
C ILE A 43 -9.20 -4.69 -5.30
N ASP A 44 -8.99 -4.38 -6.59
CA ASP A 44 -7.82 -3.65 -7.08
C ASP A 44 -7.85 -2.19 -6.62
N ASP A 45 -9.03 -1.57 -6.52
CA ASP A 45 -9.19 -0.23 -5.97
C ASP A 45 -8.70 -0.16 -4.52
N LEU A 46 -9.04 -1.19 -3.72
CA LEU A 46 -8.64 -1.29 -2.32
C LEU A 46 -7.14 -1.53 -2.17
N PHE A 47 -6.54 -2.37 -3.02
CA PHE A 47 -5.09 -2.58 -3.02
C PHE A 47 -4.35 -1.31 -3.40
N LEU A 48 -4.83 -0.59 -4.41
CA LEU A 48 -4.22 0.65 -4.86
C LEU A 48 -4.28 1.74 -3.79
N ASP A 49 -5.40 1.86 -3.07
CA ASP A 49 -5.53 2.80 -1.94
C ASP A 49 -4.54 2.47 -0.82
N VAL A 50 -4.46 1.21 -0.38
CA VAL A 50 -3.52 0.78 0.67
C VAL A 50 -2.07 0.98 0.24
N PHE A 51 -1.73 0.61 -0.99
CA PHE A 51 -0.38 0.76 -1.52
C PHE A 51 0.05 2.23 -1.56
N ARG A 52 -0.84 3.13 -2.01
CA ARG A 52 -0.56 4.58 -2.01
C ARG A 52 -0.28 5.09 -0.61
N ARG A 53 -1.14 4.77 0.36
CA ARG A 53 -0.94 5.17 1.76
C ARG A 53 0.38 4.65 2.33
N LEU A 54 0.75 3.41 1.99
CA LEU A 54 2.04 2.85 2.41
C LEU A 54 3.21 3.60 1.75
N ALA A 55 3.14 3.84 0.44
CA ALA A 55 4.18 4.55 -0.29
C ALA A 55 4.42 5.96 0.26
N ASP A 56 3.34 6.67 0.61
CA ASP A 56 3.41 8.01 1.22
C ASP A 56 4.18 8.00 2.55
N LEU A 57 4.03 6.94 3.35
CA LEU A 57 4.75 6.75 4.60
C LEU A 57 6.20 6.29 4.40
N LEU A 58 6.47 5.51 3.34
CA LEU A 58 7.80 5.00 3.05
C LEU A 58 8.76 6.10 2.60
N GLY A 59 8.30 7.14 1.90
CA GLY A 59 9.14 8.24 1.41
C GLY A 59 10.04 8.87 2.49
N PRO A 60 9.47 9.39 3.59
CA PRO A 60 10.25 9.96 4.70
C PRO A 60 11.19 8.96 5.39
N VAL A 61 10.75 7.70 5.52
CA VAL A 61 11.54 6.64 6.18
C VAL A 61 12.74 6.24 5.33
N ALA A 62 12.55 6.07 4.01
CA ALA A 62 13.61 5.69 3.09
C ALA A 62 14.76 6.72 3.07
N CYS A 63 14.44 8.01 3.08
CA CYS A 63 15.46 9.06 3.21
C CYS A 63 16.26 8.96 4.51
N SER A 64 15.60 8.66 5.63
CA SER A 64 16.25 8.54 6.93
C SER A 64 17.26 7.38 6.98
N VAL A 65 16.92 6.25 6.34
CA VAL A 65 17.79 5.06 6.25
C VAL A 65 18.94 5.28 5.27
N LEU A 66 18.72 5.99 4.17
CA LEU A 66 19.77 6.27 3.16
C LEU A 66 20.73 7.40 3.56
N GLN A 67 20.36 8.23 4.54
CA GLN A 67 21.19 9.33 5.06
C GLN A 67 22.06 8.90 6.26
N GLU A 68 22.04 7.63 6.68
CA GLU A 68 23.02 7.14 7.64
C GLU A 68 24.41 7.27 7.00
N PRO A 69 25.30 8.14 7.52
CA PRO A 69 26.59 8.34 6.91
C PRO A 69 27.36 7.02 6.97
N PRO A 70 28.08 6.64 5.89
CA PRO A 70 28.95 5.47 5.95
C PRO A 70 29.89 5.62 7.15
N GLY A 71 29.95 4.58 7.98
CA GLY A 71 30.77 4.53 9.19
C GLY A 71 32.19 5.02 8.95
N PRO A 72 32.86 5.54 10.00
CA PRO A 72 34.02 6.42 9.86
C PRO A 72 35.05 5.84 8.90
N SER A 73 35.27 6.56 7.81
CA SER A 73 36.30 6.27 6.83
C SER A 73 37.64 6.36 7.56
N SER A 74 38.33 5.23 7.68
CA SER A 74 39.72 5.16 8.11
C SER A 74 40.59 5.82 7.04
N LYS A 75 40.69 7.15 7.06
CA LYS A 75 41.77 7.86 6.39
C LYS A 75 43.04 7.67 7.22
N THR A 76 43.79 6.62 6.91
CA THR A 76 45.21 6.54 7.26
C THR A 76 46.01 7.15 6.10
N GLY A 77 46.09 8.48 6.05
CA GLY A 77 47.28 9.18 5.53
C GLY A 77 48.05 9.61 6.78
N GLY A 78 49.36 9.40 6.94
CA GLY A 78 50.43 9.38 5.97
C GLY A 78 51.37 10.51 6.37
N GLN A 79 52.55 10.15 6.92
CA GLN A 79 53.84 10.85 6.91
C GLN A 79 54.62 10.63 8.22
N ASP A 80 55.86 10.20 8.05
CA ASP A 80 57.10 10.61 8.73
C ASP A 80 58.09 9.48 8.43
N GLY A 81 59.23 9.64 7.78
CA GLY A 81 60.16 10.76 7.66
C GLY A 81 61.54 10.07 7.58
N GLY A 82 62.37 10.41 6.59
CA GLY A 82 63.63 9.70 6.35
C GLY A 82 64.68 9.86 7.46
N SER A 83 65.58 8.87 7.56
CA SER A 83 66.90 8.83 8.25
C SER A 83 67.17 7.36 8.61
N VAL A 84 68.28 6.69 8.33
CA VAL A 84 69.63 6.97 7.80
C VAL A 84 70.09 5.70 7.09
#